data_AF-A0A7W1FV09-F1
#
_entry.id   AF-A0A7W1FV09-F1
#
_cell.length_a   1.000
_cell.length_b   1.000
_cell.length_c   1.000
_cell.angle_alpha   90.00
_cell.angle_beta   90.00
_cell.angle_gamma   90.00
#
_symmetry.space_group_name_H-M   'P 1'
#
loop_
_entity.id
_entity.type
_entity.pdbx_description
1 polymer ?
#
loop_
_entity_poly.entity_id
_entity_poly.type
_entity_poly.pdbx_seq_one_letter_code
_entity_poly.pdbx_strand_id
1 'polypeptide(L)' 'GDPPALVASSQKIQADLGWKPEKPELETMISDAWAWMRDHPNGYE' A
#
# COMPACT_ATOMS: atom_id res chain seq x y z
N GLY A 1 -11.06 -16.37 -15.73
CA GLY A 1 -9.82 -16.81 -15.07
C GLY A 1 -9.06 -15.59 -14.62
N ASP A 2 -8.06 -15.78 -13.76
CA ASP A 2 -7.30 -14.66 -13.22
C ASP A 2 -6.33 -14.11 -14.28
N PRO A 3 -6.33 -12.78 -14.51
CA PRO A 3 -5.39 -12.16 -15.43
C PRO A 3 -3.95 -12.27 -14.88
N PRO A 4 -2.94 -12.31 -15.76
CA PRO A 4 -1.54 -12.40 -15.35
C PRO A 4 -1.03 -11.16 -14.61
N ALA A 5 -1.70 -10.00 -14.75
CA ALA A 5 -1.37 -8.78 -14.04
C ALA A 5 -2.58 -7.84 -13.95
N LEU A 6 -2.68 -7.10 -12.83
CA LEU A 6 -3.65 -6.04 -12.60
C LEU A 6 -2.95 -4.89 -11.86
N VAL A 7 -2.77 -3.75 -12.54
CA VAL A 7 -2.11 -2.56 -11.98
C VAL A 7 -2.89 -1.31 -12.37
N ALA A 8 -3.16 -0.42 -11.42
CA ALA A 8 -3.86 0.83 -11.65
C ALA A 8 -2.91 1.98 -12.01
N SER A 9 -3.31 2.85 -12.95
CA SER A 9 -2.59 4.09 -13.22
C SER A 9 -2.94 5.16 -12.18
N SER A 10 -1.92 5.79 -11.60
CA SER A 10 -2.08 6.93 -10.68
C SER A 10 -1.98 8.29 -11.38
N GLN A 11 -1.87 8.35 -12.71
CA GLN A 11 -1.63 9.60 -13.43
C GLN A 11 -2.73 10.65 -13.23
N LYS A 12 -4.00 10.23 -13.22
CA LYS A 12 -5.14 11.15 -13.09
C LYS A 12 -5.15 11.87 -11.73
N ILE A 13 -4.97 11.13 -10.64
CA ILE A 13 -4.98 11.73 -9.30
C ILE A 13 -3.75 12.61 -9.05
N GLN A 14 -2.59 12.26 -9.65
CA GLN A 14 -1.40 13.10 -9.62
C GLN A 14 -1.62 14.42 -10.36
N ALA A 15 -2.22 14.38 -11.55
CA ALA A 15 -2.48 15.57 -12.36
C ALA A 15 -3.57 16.48 -11.75
N ASP A 16 -4.68 15.89 -11.30
CA ASP A 16 -5.84 16.65 -10.85
C ASP A 16 -5.64 17.22 -9.44
N LEU A 17 -4.95 16.49 -8.56
CA LEU A 17 -4.85 16.82 -7.13
C LEU A 17 -3.43 17.05 -6.64
N GLY A 18 -2.41 16.90 -7.50
CA GLY A 18 -1.01 16.93 -7.07
C GLY A 18 -0.66 15.80 -6.09
N TRP A 19 -1.48 14.75 -6.04
CA TRP A 19 -1.31 13.66 -5.09
C TRP A 19 0.03 12.96 -5.31
N LYS A 20 0.74 12.64 -4.22
CA LYS A 20 1.98 11.87 -4.24
C LYS A 20 1.90 10.74 -3.22
N PRO A 21 2.28 9.51 -3.56
CA PRO A 21 2.32 8.42 -2.60
C PRO A 21 3.38 8.72 -1.53
N GLU A 22 3.00 8.64 -0.26
CA GLU A 22 3.93 8.84 0.86
C GLU A 22 4.83 7.61 1.09
N LYS A 23 4.34 6.41 0.74
CA LYS A 23 5.03 5.12 0.90
C LYS A 23 4.97 4.34 -0.42
N PRO A 24 5.75 4.71 -1.45
CA PRO A 24 5.69 4.05 -2.76
C PRO A 24 6.36 2.66 -2.77
N GLU A 25 7.29 2.41 -1.85
CA GLU A 25 8.11 1.18 -1.83
C GLU A 25 7.42 0.03 -1.10
N LEU A 26 7.45 -1.16 -1.71
CA LEU A 26 6.81 -2.36 -1.18
C LEU A 26 7.40 -2.78 0.17
N GLU A 27 8.71 -2.63 0.33
CA GLU A 27 9.44 -2.95 1.55
C GLU A 27 8.91 -2.15 2.74
N THR A 28 8.56 -0.88 2.52
CA THR A 28 7.99 -0.03 3.58
C THR A 28 6.60 -0.51 3.95
N MET A 29 5.74 -0.81 2.95
CA MET A 29 4.38 -1.32 3.19
C MET A 29 4.40 -2.62 4.00
N ILE A 30 5.29 -3.56 3.64
CA ILE A 30 5.43 -4.85 4.34
C ILE A 30 5.97 -4.64 5.76
N SER A 31 6.98 -3.78 5.92
CA SER A 31 7.57 -3.49 7.23
C SER A 31 6.54 -2.91 8.21
N ASP A 32 5.71 -1.96 7.75
CA ASP A 32 4.67 -1.36 8.58
C ASP A 32 3.62 -2.38 9.00
N ALA A 33 3.16 -3.22 8.06
CA ALA A 33 2.21 -4.28 8.33
C ALA A 33 2.78 -5.29 9.35
N TRP A 34 4.05 -5.69 9.19
CA TRP A 34 4.71 -6.61 10.11
C TRP A 34 4.89 -6.03 11.51
N ALA A 35 5.28 -4.75 11.61
CA ALA A 35 5.40 -4.07 12.90
C ALA A 35 4.05 -4.08 13.64
N TRP A 36 2.96 -3.74 12.96
CA TRP A 36 1.63 -3.78 13.56
C TRP A 36 1.26 -5.20 14.03
N MET A 37 1.46 -6.22 13.19
CA MET A 37 1.14 -7.61 13.54
C MET A 37 1.92 -8.12 14.75
N ARG A 38 3.20 -7.74 14.86
CA ARG A 38 4.04 -8.14 15.99
C ARG A 38 3.57 -7.48 17.29
N ASP A 39 3.21 -6.21 17.22
CA ASP A 39 2.79 -5.43 18.39
C ASP A 39 1.34 -5.75 18.78
N HIS A 40 0.53 -6.29 17.87
CA HIS A 40 -0.87 -6.68 18.03
C HIS A 40 -1.10 -8.16 17.67
N PRO A 41 -0.56 -9.11 18.46
CA PRO A 41 -0.66 -10.54 18.13
C PRO A 41 -2.11 -11.07 18.09
N ASN A 42 -3.04 -10.42 18.80
CA ASN A 42 -4.47 -10.73 18.80
C ASN A 42 -5.30 -9.76 17.95
N GLY A 43 -4.65 -8.85 17.22
CA GLY A 43 -5.33 -7.77 16.50
C GLY A 43 -5.79 -6.63 17.43
N TYR A 44 -7.01 -6.16 17.25
CA TYR A 44 -7.51 -4.89 17.83
C TYR A 44 -7.97 -4.96 19.31
N GLU A 45 -7.65 -6.03 20.04
CA GLU A 45 -8.08 -6.21 21.44
C GLU A 45 -7.56 -5.11 22.39
#